data_AF-A0A0K8QT06-F1
#
_entry.id   AF-A0A0K8QT06-F1
#
_cell.length_a   1.000
_cell.length_b   1.000
_cell.length_c   1.000
_cell.angle_alpha   90.00
_cell.angle_beta   90.00
_cell.angle_gamma   90.00
#
_symmetry.space_group_name_H-M   'P 1'
#
loop_
_entity.id
_entity.type
_entity.pdbx_description
1 polymer ?
#
loop_
_entity_poly.entity_id
_entity_poly.type
_entity_poly.pdbx_seq_one_letter_code
_entity_poly.pdbx_strand_id
1 'polypeptide(L)' 'MFTNKQNTVHTPDMGKLKPVMIDRRTQIFVPIDMDPETARERYWSNRPEMDRQKYYKG' A
#
# COMPACT_ATOMS: atom_id res chain seq x y z
N MET A 1 -14.44 -28.31 23.88
CA MET A 1 -14.93 -27.89 22.55
C MET A 1 -14.08 -26.72 22.11
N PHE A 2 -13.25 -26.88 21.06
CA PHE A 2 -12.46 -25.78 20.52
C PHE A 2 -13.30 -25.06 19.48
N THR A 3 -13.87 -23.92 19.85
CA THR A 3 -14.55 -23.01 18.93
C THR A 3 -13.48 -22.41 18.03
N ASN A 4 -13.28 -23.00 16.86
CA ASN A 4 -12.51 -22.36 15.79
C ASN A 4 -13.24 -21.07 15.41
N LYS A 5 -12.79 -19.94 15.95
CA LYS A 5 -13.10 -18.63 15.37
C LYS A 5 -12.49 -18.65 13.98
N GLN A 6 -13.29 -19.01 12.98
CA GLN A 6 -12.95 -18.72 11.60
C GLN A 6 -12.71 -17.22 11.55
N ASN A 7 -11.44 -16.82 11.45
CA ASN A 7 -11.11 -15.49 10.97
C ASN A 7 -11.69 -15.46 9.56
N THR A 8 -12.86 -14.84 9.40
CA THR A 8 -13.39 -14.50 8.09
C THR A 8 -12.34 -13.58 7.47
N VAL A 9 -11.41 -14.15 6.72
CA VAL A 9 -10.42 -13.39 5.97
C VAL A 9 -11.21 -12.71 4.88
N HIS A 10 -11.69 -11.51 5.18
CA HIS A 10 -12.25 -10.60 4.21
C HIS A 10 -11.09 -10.22 3.28
N THR A 11 -10.95 -10.96 2.19
CA THR A 11 -10.06 -10.55 1.11
C THR A 11 -10.54 -9.18 0.62
N PRO A 12 -9.63 -8.20 0.50
CA PRO A 12 -10.01 -6.90 -0.01
C PRO A 12 -10.57 -7.04 -1.42
N ASP A 13 -11.69 -6.37 -1.67
CA ASP A 13 -12.34 -6.34 -2.98
C ASP A 13 -11.43 -5.60 -3.97
N MET A 14 -10.79 -6.36 -4.86
CA MET A 14 -9.87 -5.83 -5.87
C MET A 14 -10.60 -4.93 -6.89
N GLY A 15 -11.92 -5.05 -7.04
CA GLY A 15 -12.73 -4.17 -7.90
C GLY A 15 -12.89 -2.76 -7.34
N LYS A 16 -12.55 -2.54 -6.06
CA LYS A 16 -12.57 -1.23 -5.39
C LYS A 16 -11.19 -0.59 -5.25
N LEU A 17 -10.16 -1.24 -5.81
CA LEU A 17 -8.78 -0.80 -5.74
C LEU A 17 -8.26 -0.46 -7.14
N LYS A 18 -7.38 0.53 -7.19
CA LYS A 18 -6.60 0.86 -8.39
C LYS A 18 -5.10 0.70 -8.12
N PRO A 19 -4.34 0.25 -9.13
CA PRO A 19 -2.89 0.21 -9.04
C PRO A 19 -2.31 1.63 -9.15
N VAL A 20 -1.40 1.99 -8.24
CA VAL A 20 -0.61 3.21 -8.28
C VAL A 20 0.86 2.83 -8.30
N MET A 21 1.58 3.29 -9.31
CA MET A 21 3.03 3.11 -9.43
C MET A 21 3.74 4.17 -8.58
N ILE A 22 4.53 3.71 -7.63
CA ILE A 22 5.38 4.55 -6.78
C ILE A 22 6.72 4.80 -7.47
N ASP A 23 7.31 3.75 -8.04
CA ASP A 23 8.54 3.80 -8.82
C ASP A 23 8.51 2.74 -9.94
N ARG A 24 9.64 2.53 -10.64
CA ARG A 24 9.73 1.57 -11.75
C ARG A 24 9.52 0.10 -11.35
N ARG A 25 9.61 -0.22 -10.06
CA ARG A 25 9.53 -1.57 -9.50
C ARG A 25 8.42 -1.73 -8.47
N THR A 26 8.02 -0.65 -7.80
CA THR A 26 7.01 -0.70 -6.75
C THR A 26 5.63 -0.25 -7.24
N GLN A 27 4.68 -1.18 -7.19
CA GLN A 27 3.25 -0.93 -7.38
C GLN A 27 2.51 -1.16 -6.06
N ILE A 28 1.60 -0.25 -5.73
CA ILE A 28 0.67 -0.42 -4.60
C ILE A 28 -0.78 -0.39 -5.08
N PHE A 29 -1.68 -0.97 -4.28
CA PHE A 29 -3.12 -0.92 -4.53
C PHE A 29 -3.77 -0.02 -3.50
N VAL A 30 -4.51 0.98 -3.97
CA VAL A 30 -5.20 1.97 -3.14
C VAL A 30 -6.66 2.09 -3.58
N PRO A 31 -7.56 2.62 -2.74
CA PRO A 31 -8.94 2.88 -3.13
C PRO A 31 -9.03 3.70 -4.42
N ILE A 32 -10.04 3.42 -5.25
CA ILE A 32 -10.23 4.12 -6.54
C ILE A 32 -10.30 5.64 -6.36
N ASP A 33 -10.91 6.09 -5.27
CA ASP A 33 -11.09 7.52 -4.96
C ASP A 33 -9.83 8.19 -4.37
N MET A 34 -8.77 7.43 -4.09
CA MET A 34 -7.53 7.97 -3.52
C MET A 34 -6.67 8.61 -4.61
N ASP A 35 -6.18 9.83 -4.35
CA ASP A 35 -5.25 10.49 -5.24
C ASP A 35 -3.89 9.75 -5.30
N PRO A 36 -3.31 9.53 -6.50
CA PRO A 36 -2.03 8.84 -6.63
C PRO A 36 -0.86 9.57 -5.96
N GLU A 37 -0.87 10.90 -5.84
CA GLU A 37 0.17 11.66 -5.14
C GLU A 37 0.08 11.42 -3.63
N THR A 38 -1.11 11.53 -3.05
CA THR A 38 -1.34 11.21 -1.63
C THR A 38 -0.96 9.75 -1.31
N ALA A 39 -1.26 8.83 -2.21
CA ALA A 39 -0.87 7.42 -2.07
C ALA A 39 0.67 7.26 -2.04
N ARG A 40 1.40 8.02 -2.87
CA ARG A 40 2.87 8.03 -2.88
C ARG A 40 3.43 8.63 -1.61
N GLU A 41 2.95 9.78 -1.19
CA GLU A 41 3.40 10.43 0.05
C GLU A 41 3.19 9.53 1.27
N ARG A 42 2.03 8.88 1.37
CA ARG A 42 1.73 7.92 2.43
C ARG A 42 2.67 6.72 2.40
N TYR A 43 3.00 6.21 1.21
CA TYR A 43 3.93 5.10 1.06
C TYR A 43 5.32 5.45 1.58
N TRP A 44 5.85 6.61 1.20
CA TRP A 44 7.16 7.09 1.66
C TRP A 44 7.18 7.48 3.14
N SER A 45 6.08 8.04 3.63
CA SER A 45 5.92 8.42 5.05
C SER A 45 5.95 7.21 5.98
N ASN A 46 5.38 6.09 5.55
CA ASN A 46 5.32 4.85 6.34
C ASN A 46 6.54 3.94 6.14
N ARG A 47 7.46 4.28 5.23
CA ARG A 47 8.73 3.55 5.09
C ARG A 47 9.67 3.90 6.25
N PRO A 48 10.32 2.90 6.87
CA PRO A 48 11.37 3.15 7.85
C PRO A 48 12.49 4.00 7.22
N GLU A 49 13.04 4.90 8.02
CA GLU A 49 13.92 6.01 7.61
C GLU A 49 15.14 5.59 6.76
N MET A 50 15.59 4.34 6.90
CA MET A 50 16.76 3.80 6.19
C MET A 50 16.61 3.72 4.66
N ASP A 51 15.39 3.82 4.10
CA ASP A 51 15.18 3.78 2.64
C ASP A 51 15.11 5.18 1.99
N ARG A 52 14.73 6.24 2.71
CA ARG A 52 14.53 7.58 2.12
C ARG A 52 15.82 8.19 1.60
N GLN A 53 16.94 7.92 2.28
CA GLN A 53 18.25 8.47 1.94
C GLN A 53 18.79 7.98 0.58
N LYS A 54 18.30 6.83 0.09
CA LYS A 54 18.73 6.25 -1.20
C LYS A 54 18.08 6.92 -2.42
N TYR A 55 16.95 7.62 -2.23
CA TYR A 55 16.19 8.26 -3.31
C TYR A 55 16.36 9.78 -3.36
N TYR A 56 16.85 10.42 -2.30
CA TYR A 56 17.10 11.87 -2.24
C TYR A 56 18.56 12.28 -2.57
N LYS A 57 19.43 11.34 -2.94
CA LYS A 57 20.79 11.66 -3.40
C LYS A 57 20.84 11.67 -4.93
N GLY A 58 20.39 12.77 -5.51
CA GLY A 58 20.52 13.13 -6.92
C GLY A 58 20.89 14.59 -7.03
#